data_AF-A0A5N6L3Y9-F1
#
_entry.id   AF-A0A5N6L3Y9-F1
#
_cell.length_a   1.000
_cell.length_b   1.000
_cell.length_c   1.000
_cell.angle_alpha   90.00
_cell.angle_beta   90.00
_cell.angle_gamma   90.00
#
_symmetry.space_group_name_H-M   'P 1'
#
loop_
_entity.id
_entity.type
_entity.pdbx_description
1 polymer ?
#
loop_
_entity_poly.entity_id
_entity_poly.type
_entity_poly.pdbx_seq_one_letter_code
_entity_poly.pdbx_strand_id
1 'polypeptide(L)'
;MAFPKPALQAGCSRFRGDLSGFHLYPWYANFHYTMERHREALLWSYLMKRSDVDGDGFLSWSERQKILEDLKEGSSNAEDPSFRTRTFYHVPDILESAGLEPPIVNTDILWTSLDGPVMIKNADCFDYDVNECMAPGFSIPSEEDAQNPFFSSSTILDRVSRQQPECGDCLIKLLLHREKKGLSPMLPLPDTQEADYEIAVKALIRYQYTIVDTDAMFMMITDAEQVESTLIKRFKKKRRMVGQMCLNDDVTTEDEGALEDVKLAITDFYESLFPKASPFER
;
A
#
# COMPACT_ATOMS: atom_id res chain seq x y z
N MET A 1 9.08 8.20 -15.76
CA MET A 1 8.24 6.98 -15.60
C MET A 1 8.97 6.00 -14.72
N ALA A 2 8.29 5.33 -13.80
CA ALA A 2 8.90 4.32 -12.92
C ALA A 2 9.37 3.05 -13.66
N PHE A 3 8.81 2.76 -14.85
CA PHE A 3 9.14 1.58 -15.65
C PHE A 3 9.37 1.93 -17.12
N PRO A 4 10.44 2.68 -17.47
CA PRO A 4 10.63 3.21 -18.82
C PRO A 4 10.88 2.12 -19.87
N LYS A 5 11.68 1.09 -19.55
CA LYS A 5 11.94 -0.02 -20.47
C LYS A 5 10.71 -0.93 -20.68
N PRO A 6 10.02 -1.39 -19.62
CA PRO A 6 8.79 -2.18 -19.78
C PRO A 6 7.70 -1.43 -20.55
N ALA A 7 7.56 -0.12 -20.36
CA ALA A 7 6.55 0.70 -21.05
C ALA A 7 6.77 0.77 -22.57
N LEU A 8 8.03 0.93 -22.99
CA LEU A 8 8.40 0.95 -24.40
C LEU A 8 8.14 -0.39 -25.09
N GLN A 9 8.46 -1.50 -24.41
CA GLN A 9 8.28 -2.84 -24.96
C GLN A 9 6.80 -3.26 -25.01
N ALA A 10 6.02 -2.89 -24.00
CA ALA A 10 4.60 -3.23 -23.96
C ALA A 10 3.74 -2.48 -24.98
N GLY A 11 4.15 -1.26 -25.38
CA GLY A 11 3.48 -0.53 -26.46
C GLY A 11 3.53 -1.23 -27.83
N CYS A 12 4.43 -2.19 -28.01
CA CYS A 12 4.54 -2.98 -29.24
C CYS A 12 3.51 -4.12 -29.32
N SER A 13 2.90 -4.51 -28.20
CA SER A 13 1.91 -5.58 -28.13
C SER A 13 0.49 -5.02 -28.19
N ARG A 14 -0.25 -5.37 -29.24
CA ARG A 14 -1.56 -4.75 -29.55
C ARG A 14 -2.78 -5.43 -28.91
N PHE A 15 -2.71 -6.73 -28.60
CA PHE A 15 -3.87 -7.51 -28.13
C PHE A 15 -3.52 -8.49 -27.01
N ARG A 16 -4.46 -8.73 -26.08
CA ARG A 16 -4.35 -9.82 -25.08
C ARG A 16 -4.21 -11.16 -25.81
N GLY A 17 -3.21 -11.96 -25.45
CA GLY A 17 -2.96 -13.29 -26.04
C GLY A 17 -1.86 -13.37 -27.09
N ASP A 18 -1.19 -12.25 -27.43
CA ASP A 18 0.02 -12.30 -28.24
C ASP A 18 1.17 -12.91 -27.42
N LEU A 19 1.40 -14.22 -27.62
CA LEU A 19 2.44 -15.01 -26.94
C LEU A 19 3.87 -14.54 -27.23
N SER A 20 4.05 -13.67 -28.24
CA SER A 20 5.36 -13.13 -28.61
C SER A 20 5.68 -11.78 -27.92
N GLY A 21 4.71 -11.21 -27.21
CA GLY A 21 4.77 -9.86 -26.66
C GLY A 21 4.86 -9.77 -25.13
N PHE A 22 5.40 -8.67 -24.63
CA PHE A 22 5.42 -8.34 -23.21
C PHE A 22 4.22 -7.45 -22.87
N HIS A 23 3.32 -7.88 -21.98
CA HIS A 23 2.15 -7.07 -21.59
C HIS A 23 2.37 -6.44 -20.22
N LEU A 24 2.35 -5.11 -20.15
CA LEU A 24 2.21 -4.41 -18.88
C LEU A 24 0.74 -4.38 -18.47
N TYR A 25 0.45 -4.84 -17.26
CA TYR A 25 -0.85 -4.64 -16.62
C TYR A 25 -0.83 -3.27 -15.92
N PRO A 26 -1.53 -2.24 -16.44
CA PRO A 26 -1.41 -0.87 -15.90
C PRO A 26 -1.90 -0.77 -14.46
N TRP A 27 -2.90 -1.57 -14.08
CA TRP A 27 -3.41 -1.65 -12.72
C TRP A 27 -2.34 -2.09 -11.72
N TYR A 28 -1.65 -3.19 -12.04
CA TYR A 28 -0.54 -3.68 -11.23
C TYR A 28 0.59 -2.63 -11.15
N ALA A 29 0.99 -2.08 -12.30
CA ALA A 29 2.04 -1.05 -12.34
C ALA A 29 1.66 0.20 -11.52
N ASN A 30 0.38 0.60 -11.53
CA ASN A 30 -0.11 1.72 -10.74
C ASN A 30 -0.09 1.43 -9.24
N PHE A 31 -0.51 0.23 -8.81
CA PHE A 31 -0.46 -0.16 -7.40
C PHE A 31 0.98 -0.19 -6.89
N HIS A 32 1.88 -0.83 -7.63
CA HIS A 32 3.31 -0.85 -7.30
C HIS A 32 3.89 0.57 -7.27
N TYR A 33 3.56 1.40 -8.26
CA TYR A 33 4.00 2.80 -8.28
C TYR A 33 3.55 3.55 -7.04
N THR A 34 2.27 3.46 -6.65
CA THR A 34 1.76 4.13 -5.44
C THR A 34 2.49 3.65 -4.19
N MET A 35 2.70 2.34 -4.04
CA MET A 35 3.42 1.78 -2.89
C MET A 35 4.87 2.27 -2.82
N GLU A 36 5.60 2.22 -3.93
CA GLU A 36 6.99 2.68 -4.00
C GLU A 36 7.12 4.19 -3.80
N ARG A 37 6.19 4.99 -4.34
CA ARG A 37 6.21 6.45 -4.14
C ARG A 37 5.91 6.85 -2.71
N HIS A 38 5.03 6.11 -2.01
CA HIS A 38 4.83 6.29 -0.57
C HIS A 38 6.09 5.94 0.22
N ARG A 39 6.75 4.83 -0.14
CA ARG A 39 8.02 4.37 0.44
C ARG A 39 9.13 5.43 0.27
N GLU A 40 9.34 5.90 -0.95
CA GLU A 40 10.30 6.97 -1.27
C GLU A 40 9.97 8.28 -0.57
N ALA A 41 8.68 8.64 -0.44
CA ALA A 41 8.26 9.85 0.27
C ALA A 41 8.59 9.79 1.77
N LEU A 42 8.43 8.62 2.40
CA LEU A 42 8.85 8.41 3.80
C LEU A 42 10.37 8.55 3.95
N LEU A 43 11.15 7.90 3.10
CA LEU A 43 12.61 8.00 3.13
C LEU A 43 13.09 9.43 2.90
N TRP A 44 12.52 10.11 1.91
CA TRP A 44 12.82 11.50 1.60
C TRP A 44 12.47 12.42 2.78
N SER A 45 11.28 12.24 3.36
CA SER A 45 10.80 12.99 4.52
C SER A 45 11.75 12.85 5.71
N TYR A 46 12.26 11.65 5.97
CA TYR A 46 13.22 11.45 7.05
C TYR A 46 14.60 12.00 6.70
N LEU A 47 15.23 11.49 5.63
CA LEU A 47 16.64 11.76 5.33
C LEU A 47 16.91 13.19 4.87
N MET A 48 16.05 13.74 4.02
CA MET A 48 16.29 15.07 3.42
C MET A 48 15.70 16.20 4.24
N LYS A 49 14.72 15.91 5.11
CA LYS A 49 13.94 16.95 5.80
C LYS A 49 14.04 16.85 7.31
N ARG A 50 13.76 15.69 7.91
CA ARG A 50 13.83 15.53 9.37
C ARG A 50 15.28 15.51 9.88
N SER A 51 16.16 14.79 9.20
CA SER A 51 17.53 14.52 9.68
C SER A 51 18.53 15.62 9.35
N ASP A 52 18.33 16.32 8.25
CA ASP A 52 19.11 17.49 7.80
C ASP A 52 18.43 18.75 8.34
N VAL A 53 18.77 19.11 9.58
CA VAL A 53 18.07 20.12 10.38
C VAL A 53 18.42 21.53 9.91
N ASP A 54 19.67 21.75 9.49
CA ASP A 54 20.12 23.03 8.97
C ASP A 54 19.86 23.21 7.46
N GLY A 55 19.56 22.12 6.75
CA GLY A 55 19.13 22.12 5.36
C GLY A 55 20.27 22.34 4.37
N ASP A 56 21.51 22.04 4.77
CA ASP A 56 22.68 22.25 3.93
C ASP A 56 22.92 21.14 2.89
N GLY A 57 22.17 20.03 2.97
CA GLY A 57 22.21 18.89 2.06
C GLY A 57 23.21 17.80 2.48
N PHE A 58 23.85 17.93 3.64
CA PHE A 58 24.82 17.01 4.21
C PHE A 58 24.48 16.68 5.66
N LEU A 59 24.76 15.45 6.08
CA LEU A 59 24.53 15.03 7.46
C LEU A 59 25.79 15.26 8.29
N SER A 60 25.75 16.32 9.11
CA SER A 60 26.76 16.62 10.11
C SER A 60 26.94 15.46 11.09
N TRP A 61 28.05 15.43 11.83
CA TRP A 61 28.27 14.39 12.84
C TRP A 61 27.15 14.37 13.91
N SER A 62 26.69 15.54 14.35
CA SER A 62 25.56 15.67 15.29
C SER A 62 24.27 15.05 14.75
N GLU A 63 23.95 15.26 13.48
CA GLU A 63 22.74 14.71 12.86
C GLU A 63 22.85 13.20 12.64
N ARG A 64 24.03 12.73 12.21
CA ARG A 64 24.32 11.29 12.14
C ARG A 64 24.19 10.63 13.50
N GLN A 65 24.70 11.23 14.57
CA GLN A 65 24.50 10.73 15.94
C GLN A 65 23.02 10.62 16.30
N LYS A 66 22.21 11.63 15.95
CA LYS A 66 20.76 11.58 16.18
C LYS A 66 20.10 10.42 15.43
N ILE A 67 20.49 10.17 14.17
CA ILE A 67 19.99 9.01 13.41
C ILE A 67 20.38 7.69 14.10
N LEU A 68 21.61 7.57 14.60
CA LEU A 68 22.07 6.37 15.30
C LEU A 68 21.29 6.13 16.60
N GLU A 69 20.98 7.19 17.35
CA GLU A 69 20.12 7.11 18.54
C GLU A 69 18.71 6.65 18.18
N ASP A 70 18.11 7.26 17.15
CA ASP A 70 16.77 6.95 16.67
C ASP A 70 16.67 5.49 16.20
N LEU A 71 17.69 5.00 15.49
CA LEU A 71 17.80 3.60 15.06
C LEU A 71 17.98 2.63 16.22
N LYS A 72 18.78 3.00 17.23
CA LYS A 72 19.00 2.18 18.42
C LYS A 72 17.71 2.04 19.24
N GLU A 73 16.99 3.13 19.44
CA GLU A 73 15.67 3.14 20.09
C GLU A 73 14.70 2.22 19.34
N GLY A 74 14.58 2.41 18.02
CA GLY A 74 13.73 1.59 17.17
C GLY A 74 14.08 0.10 17.18
N SER A 75 15.37 -0.23 17.12
CA SER A 75 15.88 -1.60 17.16
C SER A 75 15.52 -2.30 18.47
N SER A 76 15.68 -1.63 19.62
CA SER A 76 15.29 -2.22 20.92
C SER A 76 13.80 -2.54 21.02
N ASN A 77 12.94 -1.73 20.40
CA ASN A 77 11.49 -1.98 20.39
C ASN A 77 11.09 -3.03 19.34
N ALA A 78 11.87 -3.19 18.27
CA ALA A 78 11.60 -4.17 17.20
C ALA A 78 11.79 -5.62 17.64
N GLU A 79 12.47 -5.86 18.76
CA GLU A 79 12.55 -7.19 19.39
C GLU A 79 11.19 -7.72 19.86
N ASP A 80 10.23 -6.82 20.15
CA ASP A 80 8.85 -7.17 20.48
C ASP A 80 7.93 -7.02 19.25
N PRO A 81 7.48 -8.13 18.63
CA PRO A 81 6.59 -8.10 17.46
C PRO A 81 5.21 -7.47 17.72
N SER A 82 4.87 -7.22 18.99
CA SER A 82 3.62 -6.62 19.44
C SER A 82 3.73 -5.14 19.81
N PHE A 83 4.94 -4.56 19.79
CA PHE A 83 5.16 -3.16 20.15
C PHE A 83 4.32 -2.19 19.31
N ARG A 84 4.30 -2.42 17.98
CA ARG A 84 3.50 -1.63 17.04
C ARG A 84 2.04 -2.06 17.03
N THR A 85 1.16 -1.09 17.24
CA THR A 85 -0.28 -1.25 16.97
C THR A 85 -0.50 -1.34 15.48
N ARG A 86 -1.20 -2.38 15.06
CA ARG A 86 -1.52 -2.68 13.67
C ARG A 86 -2.78 -1.93 13.28
N THR A 87 -2.64 -0.73 12.69
CA THR A 87 -3.74 0.18 12.38
C THR A 87 -4.79 -0.48 11.48
N PHE A 88 -4.36 -1.35 10.57
CA PHE A 88 -5.26 -2.08 9.67
C PHE A 88 -6.36 -2.89 10.37
N TYR A 89 -6.16 -3.38 11.61
CA TYR A 89 -7.23 -4.05 12.38
C TYR A 89 -8.29 -3.09 12.93
N HIS A 90 -7.96 -1.80 13.03
CA HIS A 90 -8.75 -0.79 13.73
C HIS A 90 -9.31 0.28 12.77
N VAL A 91 -9.17 0.11 11.45
CA VAL A 91 -9.66 1.09 10.47
C VAL A 91 -11.17 1.36 10.63
N PRO A 92 -12.06 0.35 10.79
CA PRO A 92 -13.48 0.62 11.01
C PRO A 92 -13.72 1.48 12.25
N ASP A 93 -13.12 1.13 13.39
CA ASP A 93 -13.25 1.87 14.65
C ASP A 93 -12.74 3.32 14.52
N ILE A 94 -11.62 3.52 13.80
CA ILE A 94 -11.04 4.84 13.54
C ILE A 94 -12.00 5.68 12.71
N LEU A 95 -12.60 5.11 11.66
CA LEU A 95 -13.56 5.82 10.81
C LEU A 95 -14.82 6.19 11.60
N GLU A 96 -15.39 5.25 12.35
CA GLU A 96 -16.58 5.50 13.17
C GLU A 96 -16.33 6.58 14.22
N SER A 97 -15.18 6.53 14.91
CA SER A 97 -14.81 7.56 15.89
C SER A 97 -14.61 8.96 15.26
N ALA A 98 -14.29 9.02 13.97
CA ALA A 98 -14.22 10.26 13.19
C ALA A 98 -15.59 10.69 12.62
N GLY A 99 -16.67 9.95 12.89
CA GLY A 99 -18.01 10.20 12.34
C GLY A 99 -18.14 9.83 10.86
N LEU A 100 -17.27 8.94 10.36
CA LEU A 100 -17.29 8.42 8.99
C LEU A 100 -17.88 7.00 8.97
N GLU A 101 -18.53 6.65 7.88
CA GLU A 101 -19.08 5.30 7.69
C GLU A 101 -17.94 4.29 7.42
N PRO A 102 -17.91 3.14 8.12
CA PRO A 102 -16.92 2.11 7.87
C PRO A 102 -17.17 1.41 6.52
N PRO A 103 -16.17 0.70 5.96
CA PRO A 103 -16.33 -0.05 4.73
C PRO A 103 -17.43 -1.12 4.86
N ILE A 104 -18.39 -1.13 3.93
CA ILE A 104 -19.49 -2.10 3.91
C ILE A 104 -19.10 -3.39 3.17
N VAL A 105 -18.11 -3.31 2.28
CA VAL A 105 -17.56 -4.42 1.48
C VAL A 105 -16.03 -4.37 1.51
N ASN A 106 -15.36 -5.48 1.19
CA ASN A 106 -13.90 -5.63 1.30
C ASN A 106 -13.40 -5.27 2.71
N THR A 107 -14.08 -5.80 3.73
CA THR A 107 -13.80 -5.53 5.15
C THR A 107 -12.51 -6.17 5.64
N ASP A 108 -11.98 -7.14 4.90
CA ASP A 108 -10.76 -7.87 5.23
C ASP A 108 -9.53 -7.05 4.82
N ILE A 109 -9.23 -6.02 5.60
CA ILE A 109 -8.08 -5.14 5.39
C ILE A 109 -6.81 -5.88 5.83
N LEU A 110 -5.86 -6.02 4.90
CA LEU A 110 -4.60 -6.73 5.11
C LEU A 110 -3.45 -5.80 5.55
N TRP A 111 -3.49 -4.53 5.11
CA TRP A 111 -2.46 -3.54 5.41
C TRP A 111 -2.94 -2.11 5.11
N THR A 112 -2.39 -1.12 5.80
CA THR A 112 -2.59 0.31 5.48
C THR A 112 -1.25 1.03 5.34
N SER A 113 -1.16 2.02 4.46
CA SER A 113 0.05 2.83 4.33
C SER A 113 0.37 3.70 5.57
N LEU A 114 -0.59 3.79 6.51
CA LEU A 114 -0.42 4.43 7.82
C LEU A 114 0.47 3.60 8.78
N ASP A 115 0.56 2.29 8.54
CA ASP A 115 1.46 1.38 9.24
C ASP A 115 2.88 1.38 8.62
N GLY A 116 3.07 2.11 7.52
CA GLY A 116 4.27 2.09 6.68
C GLY A 116 4.06 1.29 5.39
N PRO A 117 5.09 1.13 4.55
CA PRO A 117 5.01 0.36 3.31
C PRO A 117 4.83 -1.13 3.58
N VAL A 118 4.00 -1.85 2.81
CA VAL A 118 3.75 -3.29 3.04
C VAL A 118 5.02 -4.14 3.01
N MET A 119 6.04 -3.72 2.26
CA MET A 119 7.31 -4.44 2.11
C MET A 119 8.04 -4.61 3.46
N ILE A 120 7.84 -3.69 4.42
CA ILE A 120 8.50 -3.78 5.73
C ILE A 120 7.91 -4.86 6.64
N LYS A 121 6.72 -5.38 6.31
CA LYS A 121 5.98 -6.35 7.15
C LYS A 121 6.83 -7.57 7.50
N ASN A 122 7.57 -8.08 6.52
CA ASN A 122 8.41 -9.27 6.66
C ASN A 122 9.91 -8.97 6.48
N ALA A 123 10.31 -7.70 6.48
CA ALA A 123 11.72 -7.33 6.34
C ALA A 123 12.51 -7.81 7.56
N ASP A 124 13.56 -8.58 7.31
CA ASP A 124 14.51 -8.99 8.34
C ASP A 124 15.61 -7.93 8.48
N CYS A 125 15.75 -7.36 9.68
CA CYS A 125 16.61 -6.22 9.94
C CYS A 125 17.60 -6.48 11.07
N PHE A 126 17.81 -7.75 11.45
CA PHE A 126 18.79 -8.11 12.50
C PHE A 126 20.22 -7.73 12.10
N ASP A 127 20.57 -7.88 10.83
CA ASP A 127 21.90 -7.59 10.30
C ASP A 127 22.02 -6.16 9.72
N TYR A 128 21.17 -5.23 10.15
CA TYR A 128 21.21 -3.85 9.64
C TYR A 128 22.48 -3.11 10.08
N ASP A 129 23.39 -2.85 9.14
CA ASP A 129 24.60 -2.05 9.36
C ASP A 129 24.47 -0.66 8.70
N VAL A 130 24.54 0.39 9.52
CA VAL A 130 24.51 1.79 9.07
C VAL A 130 25.67 2.17 8.15
N ASN A 131 26.84 1.56 8.31
CA ASN A 131 28.00 1.84 7.48
C ASN A 131 27.88 1.22 6.09
N GLU A 132 27.19 0.09 5.99
CA GLU A 132 26.88 -0.54 4.71
C GLU A 132 25.68 0.14 4.04
N CYS A 133 24.61 0.38 4.80
CA CYS A 133 23.34 0.87 4.28
C CYS A 133 23.33 2.36 3.97
N MET A 134 23.92 3.21 4.83
CA MET A 134 23.90 4.66 4.63
C MET A 134 25.14 5.14 3.90
N ALA A 135 26.30 5.01 4.53
CA ALA A 135 27.58 5.40 3.94
C ALA A 135 28.75 4.77 4.71
N PRO A 136 29.87 4.45 4.05
CA PRO A 136 31.07 4.00 4.75
C PRO A 136 31.52 5.02 5.81
N GLY A 137 31.73 4.56 7.05
CA GLY A 137 32.14 5.42 8.16
C GLY A 137 31.01 6.31 8.73
N PHE A 138 29.76 6.03 8.41
CA PHE A 138 28.59 6.76 8.93
C PHE A 138 28.59 6.83 10.47
N SER A 139 28.98 5.75 11.15
CA SER A 139 29.01 5.68 12.62
C SER A 139 30.28 6.23 13.26
N ILE A 140 31.23 6.75 12.48
CA ILE A 140 32.53 7.22 12.97
C ILE A 140 32.52 8.75 13.09
N PRO A 141 33.00 9.32 14.21
CA PRO A 141 33.18 10.76 14.34
C PRO A 141 34.06 11.29 13.22
N SER A 142 33.59 12.34 12.53
CA SER A 142 34.39 13.08 11.56
C SER A 142 34.38 14.53 12.00
N GLU A 143 35.54 15.03 12.45
CA GLU A 143 35.73 16.45 12.79
C GLU A 143 36.04 17.29 11.54
N GLU A 144 36.50 16.64 10.46
CA GLU A 144 36.76 17.25 9.16
C GLU A 144 35.65 16.87 8.17
N ASP A 145 35.19 17.86 7.39
CA ASP A 145 34.19 17.81 6.33
C ASP A 145 32.70 17.72 6.74
N ALA A 146 32.13 18.87 7.10
CA ALA A 146 30.68 19.09 7.05
C ALA A 146 30.09 18.80 5.65
N GLN A 147 30.91 18.84 4.58
CA GLN A 147 30.48 18.65 3.19
C GLN A 147 31.09 17.40 2.54
N ASN A 148 31.29 16.33 3.30
CA ASN A 148 31.75 15.07 2.72
C ASN A 148 30.67 14.50 1.77
N PRO A 149 30.97 14.28 0.47
CA PRO A 149 29.98 13.77 -0.49
C PRO A 149 29.35 12.42 -0.12
N PHE A 150 30.05 11.59 0.67
CA PHE A 150 29.52 10.34 1.18
C PHE A 150 28.39 10.54 2.19
N PHE A 151 28.37 11.66 2.91
CA PHE A 151 27.33 11.99 3.89
C PHE A 151 26.29 12.97 3.33
N SER A 152 26.27 13.22 2.02
CA SER A 152 25.16 13.97 1.41
C SER A 152 23.85 13.21 1.59
N SER A 153 22.84 13.91 2.11
CA SER A 153 21.47 13.40 2.30
C SER A 153 20.91 12.85 0.98
N SER A 154 21.24 13.50 -0.14
CA SER A 154 20.79 13.08 -1.47
C SER A 154 21.44 11.78 -1.95
N THR A 155 22.73 11.58 -1.67
CA THR A 155 23.47 10.35 -1.99
C THR A 155 22.94 9.18 -1.17
N ILE A 156 22.74 9.39 0.14
CA ILE A 156 22.20 8.38 1.05
C ILE A 156 20.78 8.02 0.63
N LEU A 157 19.94 9.01 0.31
CA LEU A 157 18.58 8.78 -0.18
C LEU A 157 18.59 7.95 -1.47
N ASP A 158 19.40 8.27 -2.48
CA ASP A 158 19.47 7.47 -3.72
C ASP A 158 19.89 6.02 -3.43
N ARG A 159 20.85 5.84 -2.52
CA ARG A 159 21.30 4.52 -2.06
C ARG A 159 20.14 3.72 -1.44
N VAL A 160 19.50 4.21 -0.39
CA VAL A 160 18.44 3.46 0.32
C VAL A 160 17.10 3.43 -0.42
N SER A 161 16.88 4.34 -1.37
CA SER A 161 15.65 4.38 -2.17
C SER A 161 15.70 3.41 -3.35
N ARG A 162 16.87 3.26 -4.00
CA ARG A 162 16.99 2.57 -5.29
C ARG A 162 18.10 1.52 -5.35
N GLN A 163 19.28 1.80 -4.81
CA GLN A 163 20.44 0.91 -4.97
C GLN A 163 20.36 -0.29 -4.02
N GLN A 164 19.94 -0.03 -2.78
CA GLN A 164 19.76 -0.99 -1.68
C GLN A 164 18.39 -0.76 -1.03
N PRO A 165 17.28 -1.14 -1.70
CA PRO A 165 15.93 -0.92 -1.18
C PRO A 165 15.70 -1.61 0.17
N GLU A 166 16.32 -2.77 0.41
CA GLU A 166 16.29 -3.50 1.67
C GLU A 166 16.79 -2.67 2.86
N CYS A 167 17.86 -1.90 2.66
CA CYS A 167 18.36 -0.95 3.65
C CYS A 167 17.34 0.16 3.94
N GLY A 168 16.63 0.63 2.91
CA GLY A 168 15.54 1.60 3.07
C GLY A 168 14.35 1.02 3.83
N ASP A 169 14.00 -0.23 3.57
CA ASP A 169 12.87 -0.90 4.24
C ASP A 169 13.17 -1.15 5.71
N CYS A 170 14.41 -1.55 6.04
CA CYS A 170 14.84 -1.67 7.42
C CYS A 170 14.96 -0.33 8.13
N LEU A 171 15.45 0.72 7.45
CA LEU A 171 15.45 2.08 7.99
C LEU A 171 14.04 2.52 8.36
N ILE A 172 13.06 2.39 7.45
CA ILE A 172 11.66 2.73 7.73
C ILE A 172 11.14 1.89 8.89
N LYS A 173 11.36 0.57 8.87
CA LYS A 173 10.88 -0.34 9.90
C LYS A 173 11.41 0.08 11.27
N LEU A 174 12.72 0.21 11.43
CA LEU A 174 13.35 0.55 12.71
C LEU A 174 12.86 1.92 13.21
N LEU A 175 12.82 2.94 12.36
CA LEU A 175 12.36 4.27 12.76
C LEU A 175 10.88 4.29 13.17
N LEU A 176 10.00 3.57 12.46
CA LEU A 176 8.60 3.46 12.86
C LEU A 176 8.42 2.73 14.20
N HIS A 177 9.32 1.83 14.59
CA HIS A 177 9.32 1.15 15.90
C HIS A 177 9.73 2.05 17.07
N ARG A 178 9.99 3.34 16.84
CA ARG A 178 10.15 4.31 17.94
C ARG A 178 8.81 4.69 18.59
N GLU A 179 7.72 4.57 17.84
CA GLU A 179 6.38 4.94 18.29
C GLU A 179 5.41 3.77 18.14
N LYS A 180 4.42 3.67 19.03
CA LYS A 180 3.45 2.55 18.97
C LYS A 180 2.56 2.58 17.73
N LYS A 181 2.27 3.76 17.20
CA LYS A 181 1.38 3.95 16.05
C LYS A 181 1.72 5.22 15.27
N GLY A 182 1.29 5.26 14.01
CA GLY A 182 1.48 6.43 13.14
C GLY A 182 2.89 6.52 12.55
N LEU A 183 3.12 7.63 11.85
CA LEU A 183 4.30 7.89 11.02
C LEU A 183 5.22 8.98 11.58
N SER A 184 4.91 9.56 12.74
CA SER A 184 5.62 10.71 13.32
C SER A 184 7.15 10.60 13.35
N PRO A 185 7.77 9.43 13.63
CA PRO A 185 9.23 9.30 13.58
C PRO A 185 9.87 9.57 12.22
N MET A 186 9.10 9.47 11.13
CA MET A 186 9.55 9.67 9.75
C MET A 186 9.29 11.08 9.23
N LEU A 187 8.51 11.89 9.95
CA LEU A 187 8.09 13.22 9.51
C LEU A 187 9.01 14.30 10.09
N PRO A 188 9.18 15.46 9.43
CA PRO A 188 9.84 16.62 10.04
C PRO A 188 9.18 17.00 11.37
N LEU A 189 9.89 17.71 12.23
CA LEU A 189 9.33 18.13 13.52
C LEU A 189 8.33 19.27 13.30
N PRO A 190 7.04 19.16 13.71
CA PRO A 190 6.03 20.16 13.39
C PRO A 190 6.33 21.53 14.01
N ASP A 191 6.97 21.56 15.18
CA ASP A 191 7.26 22.81 15.91
C ASP A 191 8.44 23.60 15.33
N THR A 192 9.38 22.92 14.66
CA THR A 192 10.63 23.55 14.15
C THR A 192 10.75 23.50 12.63
N GLN A 193 10.01 22.63 11.95
CA GLN A 193 10.10 22.35 10.51
C GLN A 193 8.70 22.29 9.87
N GLU A 194 7.79 23.19 10.26
CA GLU A 194 6.36 23.20 9.85
C GLU A 194 6.15 23.11 8.33
N ALA A 195 6.88 23.94 7.56
CA ALA A 195 6.73 23.97 6.10
C ALA A 195 7.11 22.63 5.43
N ASP A 196 8.20 22.01 5.89
CA ASP A 196 8.63 20.70 5.39
C ASP A 196 7.69 19.58 5.86
N TYR A 197 7.17 19.68 7.09
CA TYR A 197 6.17 18.77 7.62
C TYR A 197 4.91 18.74 6.74
N GLU A 198 4.37 19.91 6.38
CA GLU A 198 3.22 19.99 5.50
C GLU A 198 3.48 19.36 4.12
N ILE A 199 4.66 19.60 3.54
CA ILE A 199 5.03 19.05 2.24
C ILE A 199 5.12 17.52 2.33
N ALA A 200 5.76 17.00 3.38
CA ALA A 200 5.85 15.57 3.63
C ALA A 200 4.46 14.93 3.77
N VAL A 201 3.57 15.53 4.56
CA VAL A 201 2.19 15.04 4.72
C VAL A 201 1.43 15.05 3.40
N LYS A 202 1.50 16.14 2.61
CA LYS A 202 0.88 16.22 1.27
C LYS A 202 1.41 15.13 0.33
N ALA A 203 2.71 14.86 0.37
CA ALA A 203 3.33 13.79 -0.42
C ALA A 203 2.83 12.39 -0.01
N LEU A 204 2.73 12.12 1.30
CA LEU A 204 2.25 10.84 1.82
C LEU A 204 0.76 10.61 1.56
N ILE A 205 -0.08 11.64 1.72
CA ILE A 205 -1.51 11.55 1.40
C ILE A 205 -1.72 11.26 -0.08
N ARG A 206 -0.94 11.90 -0.96
CA ARG A 206 -1.03 11.68 -2.42
C ARG A 206 -0.81 10.21 -2.81
N TYR A 207 0.03 9.50 -2.07
CA TYR A 207 0.37 8.10 -2.34
C TYR A 207 -0.20 7.14 -1.27
N GLN A 208 -1.21 7.57 -0.52
CA GLN A 208 -1.87 6.75 0.48
C GLN A 208 -2.55 5.55 -0.19
N TYR A 209 -2.46 4.38 0.45
CA TYR A 209 -3.09 3.16 -0.05
C TYR A 209 -3.52 2.24 1.10
N THR A 210 -4.42 1.32 0.78
CA THR A 210 -4.86 0.24 1.65
C THR A 210 -4.87 -1.04 0.82
N ILE A 211 -4.39 -2.13 1.41
CA ILE A 211 -4.42 -3.45 0.81
C ILE A 211 -5.57 -4.20 1.47
N VAL A 212 -6.50 -4.67 0.65
CA VAL A 212 -7.66 -5.46 1.07
C VAL A 212 -7.62 -6.81 0.40
N ASP A 213 -8.10 -7.83 1.09
CA ASP A 213 -8.50 -9.05 0.40
C ASP A 213 -9.78 -8.76 -0.37
N THR A 214 -9.77 -9.05 -1.67
CA THR A 214 -10.87 -8.64 -2.54
C THR A 214 -12.01 -9.64 -2.37
N ASP A 215 -13.16 -9.19 -1.85
CA ASP A 215 -14.37 -10.01 -1.83
C ASP A 215 -14.99 -9.96 -3.23
N ALA A 216 -14.41 -10.73 -4.14
CA ALA A 216 -14.89 -10.94 -5.50
C ALA A 216 -15.51 -12.32 -5.64
N MET A 217 -16.66 -12.38 -6.31
CA MET A 217 -17.32 -13.63 -6.68
C MET A 217 -17.39 -13.75 -8.20
N PHE A 218 -16.94 -14.89 -8.72
CA PHE A 218 -17.19 -15.29 -10.11
C PHE A 218 -18.13 -16.50 -10.11
N MET A 219 -19.18 -16.45 -10.94
CA MET A 219 -20.12 -17.55 -11.08
C MET A 219 -20.49 -17.73 -12.56
N MET A 220 -20.44 -18.98 -13.01
CA MET A 220 -20.99 -19.40 -14.30
C MET A 220 -22.37 -19.96 -14.00
N ILE A 221 -23.41 -19.27 -14.48
CA ILE A 221 -24.78 -19.65 -14.29
C ILE A 221 -25.10 -20.75 -15.30
N THR A 222 -25.40 -21.94 -14.79
CA THR A 222 -25.73 -23.12 -15.61
C THR A 222 -27.21 -23.47 -15.57
N ASP A 223 -27.87 -23.25 -14.43
CA ASP A 223 -29.24 -23.64 -14.16
C ASP A 223 -29.86 -22.83 -13.00
N ALA A 224 -31.19 -22.96 -12.83
CA ALA A 224 -31.95 -22.19 -11.85
C ALA A 224 -31.63 -22.60 -10.39
N GLU A 225 -31.39 -23.89 -10.14
CA GLU A 225 -31.11 -24.42 -8.80
C GLU A 225 -29.80 -23.82 -8.26
N GLN A 226 -28.79 -23.66 -9.11
CA GLN A 226 -27.53 -23.01 -8.77
C GLN A 226 -27.73 -21.55 -8.36
N VAL A 227 -28.55 -20.79 -9.10
CA VAL A 227 -28.88 -19.38 -8.79
C VAL A 227 -29.56 -19.28 -7.42
N GLU A 228 -30.56 -20.12 -7.16
CA GLU A 228 -31.29 -20.09 -5.89
C GLU A 228 -30.39 -20.44 -4.70
N SER A 229 -29.64 -21.54 -4.83
CA SER A 229 -28.84 -22.10 -3.74
C SER A 229 -27.61 -21.25 -3.41
N THR A 230 -27.04 -20.56 -4.41
CA THR A 230 -25.73 -19.91 -4.28
C THR A 230 -25.83 -18.38 -4.28
N LEU A 231 -26.68 -17.79 -5.12
CA LEU A 231 -26.85 -16.34 -5.21
C LEU A 231 -27.94 -15.87 -4.25
N ILE A 232 -29.18 -16.31 -4.45
CA ILE A 232 -30.33 -15.83 -3.66
C ILE A 232 -30.13 -16.14 -2.17
N LYS A 233 -29.74 -17.36 -1.82
CA LYS A 233 -29.48 -17.74 -0.42
C LYS A 233 -28.35 -16.91 0.23
N ARG A 234 -27.34 -16.48 -0.53
CA ARG A 234 -26.18 -15.77 0.02
C ARG A 234 -26.44 -14.26 0.12
N PHE A 235 -27.00 -13.66 -0.91
CA PHE A 235 -27.15 -12.20 -0.98
C PHE A 235 -28.49 -11.72 -0.44
N LYS A 236 -29.60 -12.39 -0.79
CA LYS A 236 -30.95 -12.02 -0.30
C LYS A 236 -31.15 -12.45 1.15
N LYS A 237 -30.82 -13.71 1.50
CA LYS A 237 -31.10 -14.25 2.85
C LYS A 237 -30.02 -13.93 3.89
N LYS A 238 -28.74 -13.98 3.53
CA LYS A 238 -27.64 -13.69 4.49
C LYS A 238 -27.15 -12.24 4.45
N ARG A 239 -27.63 -11.41 3.51
CA ARG A 239 -27.23 -10.01 3.31
C ARG A 239 -25.72 -9.78 3.21
N ARG A 240 -24.96 -10.81 2.81
CA ARG A 240 -23.51 -10.67 2.61
C ARG A 240 -23.28 -10.07 1.23
N MET A 241 -22.89 -8.80 1.17
CA MET A 241 -22.50 -8.15 -0.08
C MET A 241 -21.05 -8.49 -0.42
N VAL A 242 -20.75 -8.53 -1.72
CA VAL A 242 -19.39 -8.69 -2.25
C VAL A 242 -19.00 -7.38 -2.93
N GLY A 243 -17.72 -7.01 -2.91
CA GLY A 243 -17.22 -5.81 -3.57
C GLY A 243 -17.28 -5.90 -5.09
N GLN A 244 -17.15 -7.11 -5.64
CA GLN A 244 -17.29 -7.39 -7.06
C GLN A 244 -18.02 -8.71 -7.29
N MET A 245 -18.96 -8.71 -8.24
CA MET A 245 -19.63 -9.92 -8.70
C MET A 245 -19.54 -10.00 -10.22
N CYS A 246 -19.08 -11.15 -10.71
CA CYS A 246 -18.99 -11.47 -12.12
C CYS A 246 -19.89 -12.68 -12.38
N LEU A 247 -20.93 -12.48 -13.18
CA LEU A 247 -21.84 -13.53 -13.61
C LEU A 247 -21.58 -13.79 -15.09
N ASN A 248 -21.34 -15.05 -15.43
CA ASN A 248 -21.30 -15.52 -16.82
C ASN A 248 -22.56 -16.35 -17.08
N ASP A 249 -23.21 -16.13 -18.22
CA ASP A 249 -24.33 -16.96 -18.66
C ASP A 249 -23.76 -18.13 -19.47
N ASP A 250 -23.77 -19.32 -18.87
CA ASP A 250 -23.27 -20.57 -19.47
C ASP A 250 -24.37 -21.63 -19.50
N VAL A 251 -25.61 -21.16 -19.69
CA VAL A 251 -26.79 -22.01 -19.80
C VAL A 251 -26.75 -22.73 -21.14
N THR A 252 -26.61 -24.05 -21.10
CA THR A 252 -26.42 -24.90 -22.30
C THR A 252 -27.67 -25.69 -22.69
N THR A 253 -28.75 -25.60 -21.91
CA THR A 253 -30.00 -26.31 -22.18
C THR A 253 -30.79 -25.63 -23.30
N GLU A 254 -31.44 -26.43 -24.15
CA GLU A 254 -32.39 -25.96 -25.17
C GLU A 254 -33.86 -26.13 -24.72
N ASP A 255 -34.09 -26.71 -23.54
CA ASP A 255 -35.43 -26.89 -22.99
C ASP A 255 -36.04 -25.54 -22.57
N GLU A 256 -37.16 -25.16 -23.19
CA GLU A 256 -37.82 -23.87 -22.96
C GLU A 256 -38.27 -23.69 -21.49
N GLY A 257 -38.65 -24.78 -20.81
CA GLY A 257 -39.06 -24.74 -19.41
C GLY A 257 -37.88 -24.40 -18.50
N ALA A 258 -36.77 -25.12 -18.65
CA ALA A 258 -35.54 -24.87 -17.89
C ALA A 258 -34.97 -23.47 -18.16
N LEU A 259 -35.07 -22.96 -19.41
CA LEU A 259 -34.66 -21.60 -19.75
C LEU A 259 -35.50 -20.53 -19.05
N GLU A 260 -36.83 -20.71 -19.00
CA GLU A 260 -37.71 -19.77 -18.29
C GLU A 260 -37.46 -19.82 -16.77
N ASP A 261 -37.21 -21.00 -16.20
CA ASP A 261 -36.87 -21.14 -14.78
C ASP A 261 -35.57 -20.38 -14.43
N VAL A 262 -34.53 -20.51 -15.26
CA VAL A 262 -33.27 -19.75 -15.07
C VAL A 262 -33.52 -18.25 -15.14
N LYS A 263 -34.27 -17.80 -16.16
CA LYS A 263 -34.61 -16.40 -16.35
C LYS A 263 -35.37 -15.84 -15.15
N LEU A 264 -36.34 -16.58 -14.60
CA LEU A 264 -37.09 -16.17 -13.41
C LEU A 264 -36.17 -16.08 -12.18
N ALA A 265 -35.30 -17.07 -11.97
CA ALA A 265 -34.37 -17.08 -10.83
C ALA A 265 -33.36 -15.92 -10.90
N ILE A 266 -32.79 -15.64 -12.07
CA ILE A 266 -31.88 -14.50 -12.29
C ILE A 266 -32.61 -13.17 -12.12
N THR A 267 -33.85 -13.07 -12.61
CA THR A 267 -34.66 -11.84 -12.47
C THR A 267 -34.96 -11.56 -11.00
N ASP A 268 -35.43 -12.54 -10.22
CA ASP A 268 -35.65 -12.37 -8.76
C ASP A 268 -34.36 -11.97 -8.05
N PHE A 269 -33.23 -12.53 -8.47
CA PHE A 269 -31.93 -12.14 -7.92
C PHE A 269 -31.59 -10.66 -8.20
N TYR A 270 -31.69 -10.20 -9.46
CA TYR A 270 -31.39 -8.81 -9.81
C TYR A 270 -32.38 -7.83 -9.17
N GLU A 271 -33.68 -8.11 -9.20
CA GLU A 271 -34.69 -7.26 -8.55
C GLU A 271 -34.48 -7.18 -7.03
N SER A 272 -33.95 -8.24 -6.41
CA SER A 272 -33.61 -8.22 -4.98
C SER A 272 -32.42 -7.31 -4.65
N LEU A 273 -31.44 -7.20 -5.55
CA LEU A 273 -30.26 -6.35 -5.37
C LEU A 273 -30.51 -4.91 -5.81
N PHE A 274 -31.20 -4.73 -6.93
CA PHE A 274 -31.44 -3.47 -7.62
C PHE A 274 -32.95 -3.29 -7.86
N PRO A 275 -33.75 -3.07 -6.80
CA PRO A 275 -35.22 -3.02 -6.90
C PRO A 275 -35.75 -1.81 -7.66
N LYS A 276 -34.88 -0.85 -7.99
CA LYS A 276 -35.24 0.36 -8.74
C LYS A 276 -34.64 0.24 -10.12
N ALA A 277 -35.50 0.14 -11.12
CA ALA A 277 -35.10 0.16 -12.51
C ALA A 277 -34.26 1.40 -12.82
N SER A 278 -33.17 1.20 -13.53
CA SER A 278 -32.37 2.29 -14.07
C SER A 278 -33.22 3.14 -15.03
N PRO A 279 -33.03 4.47 -15.10
CA PRO A 279 -33.66 5.31 -16.14
C PRO A 279 -33.33 4.88 -17.58
N PHE A 280 -32.33 4.00 -17.74
CA PHE A 280 -31.87 3.48 -19.03
C PHE A 280 -32.39 2.07 -19.35
N GLU A 281 -33.07 1.41 -18.41
CA GLU A 281 -33.83 0.18 -18.68
C GLU A 281 -35.11 0.59 -19.43
N ARG A 282 -35.21 0.18 -20.70
CA ARG A 282 -36.35 0.43 -21.59
C ARG A 282 -37.18 -0.82 -21.78
#